data_AF-A0AAX1X2F2-F1
#
_entry.id   AF-A0AAX1X2F2-F1
#
_cell.length_a   1.000
_cell.length_b   1.000
_cell.length_c   1.000
_cell.angle_alpha   90.00
_cell.angle_beta   90.00
_cell.angle_gamma   90.00
#
_symmetry.space_group_name_H-M   'P 1'
#
loop_
_entity.id
_entity.type
_entity.pdbx_description
1 polymer ?
#
loop_
_entity_poly.entity_id
_entity_poly.type
_entity_poly.pdbx_seq_one_letter_code
_entity_poly.pdbx_strand_id
1 'polypeptide(L)'
;MSMIDIDPPSFQSPRPIAGDDGNRRTVLYGDYTVFSVFQPVFSVSHRRAIGYHASLRAHDSQSNQVPSHEVFTQAARRGDLLELGRLAESLHLGNFHTFDSHDEWLFLSLHPAALMDTVYGDALLANLKALGLPPQRVVLEVPEQAGGETPRFAAIVDGLRKAGFLIALGGFGAKHSNIDRVWHLHPDIVTLDRGILAQASEHSHLERVLPGLVSLLHESGQLVLMGGITTEREALIALECDVDFVQGQYFAGPSVEPVQPQAAAGVMDTLSAALRLRVAERTRAQQARLAPYVAALLQASALLREGRDLTEASKELLELPEAARCFLLDASGRQIGDNVLPRVHASQRAKRFSPLLHSEGASWERRPYFIEAMRVPGRAHFTPPYLSINEAHLCVTASIATPAVQGMQVLCVDINWEAAAHRD
;
A
#
# COMPACT_ATOMS: atom_id res chain seq x y z
N MET A 1 -10.35 -32.71 -26.02
CA MET A 1 -9.32 -33.21 -25.07
C MET A 1 -9.87 -33.07 -23.66
N SER A 2 -10.00 -34.17 -22.94
CA SER A 2 -10.80 -34.29 -21.70
C SER A 2 -10.15 -33.59 -20.52
N MET A 3 -10.90 -32.72 -19.85
CA MET A 3 -10.61 -32.30 -18.48
C MET A 3 -11.62 -32.93 -17.52
N ILE A 4 -11.04 -33.52 -16.47
CA ILE A 4 -11.50 -33.68 -15.07
C ILE A 4 -12.86 -34.36 -14.89
N ASP A 5 -12.79 -35.63 -14.46
CA ASP A 5 -13.87 -36.30 -13.73
C ASP A 5 -14.05 -35.57 -12.39
N ILE A 6 -15.02 -34.65 -12.33
CA ILE A 6 -15.47 -34.07 -11.08
C ILE A 6 -16.50 -35.05 -10.53
N ASP A 7 -16.04 -36.09 -9.85
CA ASP A 7 -16.93 -37.08 -9.22
C ASP A 7 -17.11 -36.79 -7.72
N PRO A 8 -17.97 -35.81 -7.37
CA PRO A 8 -18.92 -35.97 -6.30
C PRO A 8 -20.33 -36.10 -6.88
N PRO A 9 -21.23 -36.88 -6.27
CA PRO A 9 -22.53 -37.28 -6.83
C PRO A 9 -23.52 -36.13 -7.15
N SER A 10 -23.17 -34.87 -6.90
CA SER A 10 -24.02 -33.67 -7.05
C SER A 10 -23.57 -32.67 -8.13
N PHE A 11 -22.43 -32.87 -8.81
CA PHE A 11 -21.90 -31.90 -9.78
C PHE A 11 -21.93 -32.43 -11.21
N GLN A 12 -22.41 -31.62 -12.15
CA GLN A 12 -22.35 -31.93 -13.58
C GLN A 12 -21.01 -31.46 -14.16
N SER A 13 -20.41 -32.24 -15.05
CA SER A 13 -19.19 -31.84 -15.75
C SER A 13 -19.37 -30.49 -16.47
N PRO A 14 -18.31 -29.65 -16.55
CA PRO A 14 -18.38 -28.38 -17.26
C PRO A 14 -18.89 -28.54 -18.69
N ARG A 15 -19.85 -27.69 -19.09
CA ARG A 15 -20.49 -27.72 -20.40
C ARG A 15 -20.02 -26.54 -21.25
N PRO A 16 -19.85 -26.71 -22.57
CA PRO A 16 -19.63 -25.59 -23.48
C PRO A 16 -20.81 -24.61 -23.44
N ILE A 17 -20.54 -23.31 -23.57
CA ILE A 17 -21.60 -22.30 -23.70
C ILE A 17 -22.24 -22.43 -25.09
N ALA A 18 -23.56 -22.56 -25.14
CA ALA A 18 -24.30 -22.60 -26.41
C ALA A 18 -24.24 -21.24 -27.13
N GLY A 19 -23.80 -21.22 -28.39
CA GLY A 19 -23.72 -20.00 -29.21
C GLY A 19 -22.40 -19.23 -29.12
N ASP A 20 -21.42 -19.77 -28.38
CA ASP A 20 -20.02 -19.32 -28.40
C ASP A 20 -19.19 -20.19 -29.37
N ASP A 21 -17.97 -19.77 -29.70
CA ASP A 21 -17.04 -20.49 -30.60
C ASP A 21 -16.61 -21.89 -30.07
N GLY A 22 -17.22 -22.36 -28.97
CA GLY A 22 -17.02 -23.67 -28.36
C GLY A 22 -15.95 -23.72 -27.26
N ASN A 23 -15.29 -22.59 -26.98
CA ASN A 23 -14.12 -22.57 -26.10
C ASN A 23 -14.43 -22.26 -24.63
N ARG A 24 -15.43 -21.41 -24.33
CA ARG A 24 -15.79 -21.10 -22.94
C ARG A 24 -16.75 -22.13 -22.37
N ARG A 25 -16.60 -22.38 -21.07
CA ARG A 25 -17.39 -23.36 -20.33
C ARG A 25 -18.15 -22.69 -19.20
N THR A 26 -19.35 -23.22 -18.95
CA THR A 26 -20.17 -22.97 -17.76
C THR A 26 -20.32 -24.28 -16.99
N VAL A 27 -20.77 -24.19 -15.74
CA VAL A 27 -21.13 -25.38 -14.95
C VAL A 27 -22.52 -25.17 -14.36
N LEU A 28 -23.32 -26.24 -14.32
CA LEU A 28 -24.57 -26.24 -13.57
C LEU A 28 -24.25 -26.64 -12.12
N TYR A 29 -24.59 -25.77 -11.18
CA TYR A 29 -24.46 -25.99 -9.76
C TYR A 29 -25.82 -25.76 -9.07
N GLY A 30 -26.50 -26.86 -8.71
CA GLY A 30 -27.91 -26.78 -8.29
C GLY A 30 -28.77 -26.17 -9.41
N ASP A 31 -29.46 -25.08 -9.08
CA ASP A 31 -30.31 -24.32 -10.02
C ASP A 31 -29.56 -23.16 -10.70
N TYR A 32 -28.26 -23.05 -10.45
CA TYR A 32 -27.43 -21.96 -10.98
C TYR A 32 -26.57 -22.41 -12.14
N THR A 33 -26.53 -21.60 -13.21
CA THR A 33 -25.48 -21.68 -14.22
C THR A 33 -24.36 -20.75 -13.81
N VAL A 34 -23.21 -21.31 -13.43
CA VAL A 34 -22.03 -20.54 -13.02
C VAL A 34 -21.02 -20.41 -14.16
N PHE A 35 -20.36 -19.25 -14.23
CA PHE A 35 -19.36 -18.94 -15.24
C PHE A 35 -18.23 -18.07 -14.69
N SER A 36 -17.12 -18.03 -15.42
CA SER A 36 -15.96 -17.20 -15.08
C SER A 36 -16.10 -15.80 -15.66
N VAL A 37 -15.71 -14.80 -14.87
CA VAL A 37 -15.33 -13.48 -15.36
C VAL A 37 -13.93 -13.14 -14.88
N PHE A 38 -13.23 -12.32 -15.65
CA PHE A 38 -11.83 -12.00 -15.45
C PHE A 38 -11.70 -10.49 -15.36
N GLN A 39 -11.11 -9.99 -14.28
CA GLN A 39 -10.82 -8.58 -14.11
C GLN A 39 -9.32 -8.33 -14.21
N PRO A 40 -8.86 -7.45 -15.12
CA PRO A 40 -7.43 -7.21 -15.30
C PRO A 40 -6.80 -6.56 -14.07
N VAL A 41 -5.58 -6.99 -13.78
CA VAL A 41 -4.65 -6.37 -12.83
C VAL A 41 -3.59 -5.66 -13.66
N PHE A 42 -3.47 -4.35 -13.52
CA PHE A 42 -2.56 -3.52 -14.30
C PHE A 42 -1.29 -3.21 -13.52
N SER A 43 -0.13 -3.30 -14.19
CA SER A 43 1.10 -2.71 -13.66
C SER A 43 1.18 -1.25 -14.06
N VAL A 44 1.46 -0.40 -13.07
CA VAL A 44 1.64 1.04 -13.25
C VAL A 44 2.83 1.30 -14.17
N SER A 45 3.98 0.73 -13.82
CA SER A 45 5.25 0.92 -14.56
C SER A 45 5.23 0.35 -15.98
N HIS A 46 4.66 -0.84 -16.16
CA HIS A 46 4.61 -1.48 -17.49
C HIS A 46 3.45 -0.99 -18.37
N ARG A 47 2.49 -0.24 -17.80
CA ARG A 47 1.31 0.31 -18.48
C ARG A 47 0.49 -0.74 -19.23
N ARG A 48 0.38 -1.94 -18.66
CA ARG A 48 -0.37 -3.06 -19.23
C ARG A 48 -0.94 -3.97 -18.15
N ALA A 49 -1.95 -4.77 -18.51
CA ALA A 49 -2.38 -5.87 -17.67
C ALA A 49 -1.24 -6.87 -17.53
N ILE A 50 -0.94 -7.25 -16.29
CA ILE A 50 0.02 -8.30 -15.95
C ILE A 50 -0.66 -9.61 -15.61
N GLY A 51 -1.99 -9.60 -15.46
CA GLY A 51 -2.77 -10.76 -15.12
C GLY A 51 -4.25 -10.43 -14.98
N TYR A 52 -5.03 -11.44 -14.65
CA TYR A 52 -6.47 -11.34 -14.48
C TYR A 52 -6.92 -12.09 -13.23
N HIS A 53 -7.72 -11.43 -12.42
CA HIS A 53 -8.41 -12.06 -11.30
C HIS A 53 -9.68 -12.73 -11.78
N ALA A 54 -9.70 -14.06 -11.65
CA ALA A 54 -10.88 -14.82 -11.97
C ALA A 54 -11.86 -14.79 -10.81
N SER A 55 -13.14 -14.62 -11.13
CA SER A 55 -14.22 -14.74 -10.15
C SER A 55 -15.44 -15.39 -10.79
N LEU A 56 -16.23 -16.07 -9.96
CA LEU A 56 -17.49 -16.65 -10.42
C LEU A 56 -18.57 -15.58 -10.56
N ARG A 57 -19.43 -15.76 -11.55
CA ARG A 57 -20.76 -15.15 -11.68
C ARG A 57 -21.77 -16.25 -11.93
N ALA A 58 -23.04 -15.96 -11.68
CA ALA A 58 -24.09 -16.97 -11.78
C ALA A 58 -25.38 -16.38 -12.33
N HIS A 59 -26.11 -17.19 -13.08
CA HIS A 59 -27.51 -16.96 -13.42
C HIS A 59 -28.40 -18.04 -12.80
N ASP A 60 -29.63 -17.70 -12.44
CA ASP A 60 -30.65 -18.68 -12.02
C ASP A 60 -31.24 -19.44 -13.24
N SER A 61 -32.17 -20.35 -12.97
CA SER A 61 -32.88 -21.12 -14.01
C SER A 61 -33.72 -20.27 -14.96
N GLN A 62 -34.00 -19.01 -14.61
CA GLN A 62 -34.72 -18.03 -15.42
C GLN A 62 -33.78 -17.05 -16.14
N SER A 63 -32.45 -17.28 -16.06
CA SER A 63 -31.40 -16.41 -16.61
C SER A 63 -31.24 -15.04 -15.93
N ASN A 64 -31.78 -14.85 -14.72
CA ASN A 64 -31.52 -13.65 -13.94
C ASN A 64 -30.14 -13.70 -13.31
N GLN A 65 -29.46 -12.54 -13.22
CA GLN A 65 -28.19 -12.44 -12.52
C GLN A 65 -28.34 -12.70 -11.03
N VAL A 66 -27.50 -13.60 -10.51
CA VAL A 66 -27.43 -13.95 -9.10
C VAL A 66 -26.10 -13.44 -8.53
N PRO A 67 -26.11 -12.67 -7.44
CA PRO A 67 -24.88 -12.27 -6.75
C PRO A 67 -24.07 -13.50 -6.33
N SER A 68 -22.77 -13.52 -6.64
CA SER A 68 -21.92 -14.70 -6.40
C SER A 68 -21.92 -15.15 -4.93
N HIS A 69 -22.04 -14.21 -3.99
CA HIS A 69 -22.10 -14.52 -2.55
C HIS A 69 -23.30 -15.41 -2.17
N GLU A 70 -24.41 -15.35 -2.91
CA GLU A 70 -25.57 -16.22 -2.67
C GLU A 70 -25.24 -17.67 -3.05
N VAL A 71 -24.51 -17.88 -4.14
CA VAL A 71 -24.05 -19.21 -4.58
C VAL A 71 -23.13 -19.84 -3.54
N PHE A 72 -22.14 -19.08 -3.05
CA PHE A 72 -21.25 -19.53 -1.98
C PHE A 72 -22.01 -19.76 -0.66
N THR A 73 -22.99 -18.92 -0.33
CA THR A 73 -23.85 -19.12 0.84
C THR A 73 -24.65 -20.42 0.73
N GLN A 74 -25.18 -20.73 -0.45
CA GLN A 74 -25.90 -21.98 -0.69
C GLN A 74 -24.97 -23.19 -0.57
N ALA A 75 -23.74 -23.11 -1.11
CA ALA A 75 -22.73 -24.15 -0.95
C ALA A 75 -22.34 -24.37 0.52
N ALA A 76 -22.13 -23.30 1.28
CA ALA A 76 -21.88 -23.38 2.71
C ALA A 76 -23.02 -24.08 3.47
N ARG A 77 -24.29 -23.79 3.11
CA ARG A 77 -25.47 -24.45 3.71
C ARG A 77 -25.59 -25.93 3.35
N ARG A 78 -25.12 -26.33 2.17
CA ARG A 78 -25.14 -27.72 1.70
C ARG A 78 -23.96 -28.54 2.20
N GLY A 79 -22.87 -27.89 2.61
CA GLY A 79 -21.63 -28.55 3.02
C GLY A 79 -20.61 -28.70 1.87
N ASP A 80 -20.93 -28.22 0.67
CA ASP A 80 -20.17 -28.47 -0.56
C ASP A 80 -19.27 -27.27 -0.95
N LEU A 81 -18.89 -26.43 0.03
CA LEU A 81 -18.18 -25.17 -0.24
C LEU A 81 -16.76 -25.40 -0.80
N LEU A 82 -16.09 -26.46 -0.34
CA LEU A 82 -14.76 -26.83 -0.84
C LEU A 82 -14.84 -27.35 -2.28
N GLU A 83 -15.85 -28.15 -2.58
CA GLU A 83 -16.16 -28.71 -3.89
C GLU A 83 -16.51 -27.60 -4.89
N LEU A 84 -17.33 -26.63 -4.48
CA LEU A 84 -17.61 -25.44 -5.29
C LEU A 84 -16.32 -24.65 -5.57
N GLY A 85 -15.42 -24.52 -4.58
CA GLY A 85 -14.12 -23.89 -4.77
C GLY A 85 -13.25 -24.60 -5.82
N ARG A 86 -13.15 -25.93 -5.74
CA ARG A 86 -12.42 -26.76 -6.73
C ARG A 86 -13.02 -26.66 -8.14
N LEU A 87 -14.35 -26.65 -8.21
CA LEU A 87 -15.08 -26.44 -9.46
C LEU A 87 -14.78 -25.05 -10.04
N ALA A 88 -14.82 -24.00 -9.22
CA ALA A 88 -14.52 -22.63 -9.62
C ALA A 88 -13.10 -22.54 -10.19
N GLU A 89 -12.12 -23.08 -9.48
CA GLU A 89 -10.72 -23.14 -9.90
C GLU A 89 -10.55 -23.85 -11.24
N SER A 90 -11.12 -25.05 -11.38
CA SER A 90 -11.05 -25.84 -12.62
C SER A 90 -11.72 -25.10 -13.79
N LEU A 91 -12.84 -24.42 -13.53
CA LEU A 91 -13.54 -23.62 -14.52
C LEU A 91 -12.72 -22.39 -14.95
N HIS A 92 -12.12 -21.69 -13.99
CA HIS A 92 -11.27 -20.53 -14.22
C HIS A 92 -10.03 -20.90 -15.02
N LEU A 93 -9.34 -21.99 -14.66
CA LEU A 93 -8.19 -22.51 -15.40
C LEU A 93 -8.54 -22.88 -16.84
N GLY A 94 -9.65 -23.61 -17.03
CA GLY A 94 -10.10 -24.01 -18.37
C GLY A 94 -10.48 -22.83 -19.25
N ASN A 95 -11.19 -21.85 -18.70
CA ASN A 95 -11.58 -20.65 -19.45
C ASN A 95 -10.36 -19.75 -19.71
N PHE A 96 -9.45 -19.60 -18.75
CA PHE A 96 -8.22 -18.82 -18.93
C PHE A 96 -7.31 -19.40 -20.02
N HIS A 97 -7.19 -20.73 -20.11
CA HIS A 97 -6.42 -21.40 -21.16
C HIS A 97 -6.92 -21.08 -22.58
N THR A 98 -8.18 -20.68 -22.72
CA THR A 98 -8.75 -20.32 -24.03
C THR A 98 -8.36 -18.91 -24.48
N PHE A 99 -7.74 -18.14 -23.60
CA PHE A 99 -7.27 -16.79 -23.91
C PHE A 99 -5.93 -16.87 -24.62
N ASP A 100 -5.71 -15.96 -25.58
CA ASP A 100 -4.40 -15.75 -26.21
C ASP A 100 -3.43 -15.02 -25.26
N SER A 101 -3.26 -15.62 -24.07
CA SER A 101 -2.47 -15.08 -22.96
C SER A 101 -1.06 -15.65 -22.99
N HIS A 102 -0.08 -14.78 -23.18
CA HIS A 102 1.32 -15.18 -23.39
C HIS A 102 2.07 -15.26 -22.07
N ASP A 103 2.02 -14.20 -21.28
CA ASP A 103 2.79 -14.06 -20.04
C ASP A 103 1.93 -13.60 -18.85
N GLU A 104 0.64 -13.34 -19.07
CA GLU A 104 -0.26 -12.78 -18.04
C GLU A 104 -0.59 -13.79 -16.95
N TRP A 105 -0.56 -13.38 -15.68
CA TRP A 105 -0.93 -14.26 -14.57
C TRP A 105 -2.44 -14.48 -14.44
N LEU A 106 -2.81 -15.64 -13.92
CA LEU A 106 -4.15 -15.92 -13.45
C LEU A 106 -4.17 -15.83 -11.92
N PHE A 107 -4.90 -14.86 -11.37
CA PHE A 107 -5.11 -14.75 -9.92
C PHE A 107 -6.32 -15.60 -9.51
N LEU A 108 -6.10 -16.50 -8.55
CA LEU A 108 -7.10 -17.40 -8.00
C LEU A 108 -7.17 -17.25 -6.48
N SER A 109 -8.36 -16.99 -5.95
CA SER A 109 -8.56 -16.91 -4.50
C SER A 109 -8.67 -18.31 -3.90
N LEU A 110 -7.82 -18.59 -2.93
CA LEU A 110 -7.79 -19.87 -2.22
C LEU A 110 -8.89 -19.94 -1.17
N HIS A 111 -9.61 -21.06 -1.14
CA HIS A 111 -10.52 -21.33 -0.03
C HIS A 111 -9.71 -21.75 1.21
N PRO A 112 -9.93 -21.16 2.41
CA PRO A 112 -9.20 -21.52 3.63
C PRO A 112 -9.16 -23.02 3.93
N ALA A 113 -10.27 -23.73 3.70
CA ALA A 113 -10.34 -25.18 3.94
C ALA A 113 -9.50 -26.00 2.94
N ALA A 114 -9.25 -25.49 1.74
CA ALA A 114 -8.39 -26.16 0.77
C ALA A 114 -6.94 -26.22 1.25
N LEU A 115 -6.52 -25.23 2.03
CA LEU A 115 -5.20 -25.18 2.66
C LEU A 115 -5.04 -26.13 3.85
N MET A 116 -6.09 -26.86 4.24
CA MET A 116 -6.00 -27.94 5.24
C MET A 116 -5.98 -29.34 4.60
N ASP A 117 -6.32 -29.41 3.30
CA ASP A 117 -6.35 -30.65 2.53
C ASP A 117 -4.96 -30.94 1.94
N THR A 118 -4.39 -32.07 2.33
CA THR A 118 -3.04 -32.47 1.91
C THR A 118 -2.94 -32.84 0.43
N VAL A 119 -4.06 -33.10 -0.24
CA VAL A 119 -4.10 -33.52 -1.65
C VAL A 119 -4.37 -32.33 -2.59
N TYR A 120 -4.75 -31.17 -2.05
CA TYR A 120 -5.15 -30.01 -2.86
C TYR A 120 -4.05 -29.54 -3.82
N GLY A 121 -2.82 -29.36 -3.31
CA GLY A 121 -1.69 -28.91 -4.15
C GLY A 121 -1.39 -29.86 -5.31
N ASP A 122 -1.40 -31.16 -5.06
CA ASP A 122 -1.15 -32.18 -6.07
C ASP A 122 -2.25 -32.20 -7.16
N ALA A 123 -3.51 -32.05 -6.74
CA ALA A 123 -4.64 -31.98 -7.67
C ALA A 123 -4.57 -30.73 -8.57
N LEU A 124 -4.25 -29.57 -8.00
CA LEU A 124 -4.08 -28.33 -8.77
C LEU A 124 -2.91 -28.45 -9.76
N LEU A 125 -1.78 -29.02 -9.34
CA LEU A 125 -0.63 -29.28 -10.23
C LEU A 125 -0.99 -30.25 -11.37
N ALA A 126 -1.77 -31.29 -11.09
CA ALA A 126 -2.25 -32.20 -12.12
C ALA A 126 -3.14 -31.50 -13.15
N ASN A 127 -4.04 -30.61 -12.70
CA ASN A 127 -4.89 -29.80 -13.57
C ASN A 127 -4.07 -28.87 -14.47
N LEU A 128 -3.08 -28.18 -13.91
CA LEU A 128 -2.16 -27.34 -14.67
C LEU A 128 -1.37 -28.12 -15.72
N LYS A 129 -0.86 -29.28 -15.35
CA LYS A 129 -0.13 -30.17 -16.26
C LYS A 129 -1.01 -30.63 -17.43
N ALA A 130 -2.28 -30.96 -17.18
CA ALA A 130 -3.23 -31.36 -18.22
C ALA A 130 -3.53 -30.22 -19.21
N LEU A 131 -3.42 -28.96 -18.76
CA LEU A 131 -3.60 -27.76 -19.58
C LEU A 131 -2.31 -27.23 -20.20
N GLY A 132 -1.15 -27.79 -19.85
CA GLY A 132 0.15 -27.26 -20.27
C GLY A 132 0.45 -25.85 -19.71
N LEU A 133 -0.23 -25.44 -18.64
CA LEU A 133 -0.04 -24.13 -18.01
C LEU A 133 1.00 -24.26 -16.89
N PRO A 134 2.12 -23.53 -16.93
CA PRO A 134 3.13 -23.62 -15.87
C PRO A 134 2.62 -22.97 -14.56
N PRO A 135 2.96 -23.53 -13.38
CA PRO A 135 2.52 -22.97 -12.08
C PRO A 135 2.89 -21.50 -11.86
N GLN A 136 3.99 -21.02 -12.46
CA GLN A 136 4.45 -19.63 -12.39
C GLN A 136 3.48 -18.64 -13.06
N ARG A 137 2.55 -19.13 -13.89
CA ARG A 137 1.48 -18.31 -14.49
C ARG A 137 0.27 -18.16 -13.55
N VAL A 138 0.29 -18.77 -12.35
CA VAL A 138 -0.83 -18.73 -11.41
C VAL A 138 -0.39 -18.06 -10.10
N VAL A 139 -1.15 -17.04 -9.72
CA VAL A 139 -1.03 -16.36 -8.43
C VAL A 139 -2.15 -16.87 -7.52
N LEU A 140 -1.77 -17.51 -6.43
CA LEU A 140 -2.70 -18.00 -5.42
C LEU A 140 -2.87 -16.95 -4.32
N GLU A 141 -4.06 -16.37 -4.25
CA GLU A 141 -4.42 -15.39 -3.24
C GLU A 141 -4.91 -16.10 -1.97
N VAL A 142 -4.10 -15.99 -0.92
CA VAL A 142 -4.43 -16.45 0.42
C VAL A 142 -5.28 -15.36 1.11
N PRO A 143 -6.53 -15.65 1.48
CA PRO A 143 -7.37 -14.65 2.12
C PRO A 143 -6.91 -14.37 3.55
N GLU A 144 -7.31 -13.20 4.04
CA GLU A 144 -6.96 -12.69 5.36
C GLU A 144 -7.29 -13.68 6.49
N GLN A 145 -8.40 -14.40 6.37
CA GLN A 145 -8.95 -15.20 7.47
C GLN A 145 -8.56 -16.69 7.40
N ALA A 146 -7.67 -17.04 6.45
CA ALA A 146 -7.25 -18.42 6.27
C ALA A 146 -6.27 -18.90 7.34
N GLY A 147 -6.52 -20.11 7.85
CA GLY A 147 -5.52 -21.01 8.45
C GLY A 147 -5.07 -20.72 9.88
N GLY A 148 -5.39 -19.55 10.43
CA GLY A 148 -4.75 -19.06 11.67
C GLY A 148 -3.22 -18.97 11.52
N GLU A 149 -2.54 -18.38 12.51
CA GLU A 149 -1.07 -18.28 12.51
C GLU A 149 -0.42 -19.62 12.94
N THR A 150 -0.75 -20.71 12.24
CA THR A 150 -0.21 -22.03 12.58
C THR A 150 1.01 -22.37 11.70
N PRO A 151 2.06 -23.01 12.25
CA PRO A 151 3.22 -23.46 11.46
C PRO A 151 2.85 -24.38 10.28
N ARG A 152 1.76 -25.14 10.43
CA ARG A 152 1.23 -26.02 9.37
C ARG A 152 0.78 -25.23 8.15
N PHE A 153 0.10 -24.10 8.37
CA PHE A 153 -0.39 -23.27 7.29
C PHE A 153 0.76 -22.66 6.46
N ALA A 154 1.77 -22.12 7.15
CA ALA A 154 2.97 -21.58 6.51
C ALA A 154 3.70 -22.66 5.68
N ALA A 155 3.80 -23.90 6.19
CA ALA A 155 4.42 -25.01 5.46
C ALA A 155 3.67 -25.38 4.18
N ILE A 156 2.34 -25.27 4.16
CA ILE A 156 1.52 -25.55 2.97
C ILE A 156 1.72 -24.46 1.92
N VAL A 157 1.69 -23.19 2.33
CA VAL A 157 1.98 -22.05 1.46
C VAL A 157 3.39 -22.15 0.87
N ASP A 158 4.39 -22.52 1.68
CA ASP A 158 5.75 -22.75 1.22
C ASP A 158 5.86 -23.92 0.23
N GLY A 159 5.09 -24.99 0.45
CA GLY A 159 4.97 -26.11 -0.49
C GLY A 159 4.43 -25.68 -1.86
N LEU A 160 3.39 -24.84 -1.87
CA LEU A 160 2.84 -24.26 -3.11
C LEU A 160 3.87 -23.37 -3.80
N ARG A 161 4.57 -22.50 -3.07
CA ARG A 161 5.65 -21.67 -3.64
C ARG A 161 6.76 -22.52 -4.25
N LYS A 162 7.21 -23.57 -3.55
CA LYS A 162 8.24 -24.50 -4.06
C LYS A 162 7.81 -25.27 -5.30
N ALA A 163 6.50 -25.48 -5.47
CA ALA A 163 5.92 -26.04 -6.69
C ALA A 163 5.88 -25.04 -7.86
N GLY A 164 6.19 -23.76 -7.61
CA GLY A 164 6.34 -22.71 -8.62
C GLY A 164 5.19 -21.72 -8.69
N PHE A 165 4.19 -21.80 -7.81
CA PHE A 165 3.13 -20.80 -7.73
C PHE A 165 3.65 -19.48 -7.16
N LEU A 166 3.08 -18.37 -7.62
CA LEU A 166 3.18 -17.08 -6.94
C LEU A 166 2.13 -17.02 -5.83
N ILE A 167 2.48 -16.43 -4.68
CA ILE A 167 1.58 -16.30 -3.53
C ILE A 167 1.23 -14.84 -3.34
N ALA A 168 -0.06 -14.53 -3.30
CA ALA A 168 -0.58 -13.23 -2.90
C ALA A 168 -1.23 -13.30 -1.51
N LEU A 169 -1.04 -12.28 -0.68
CA LEU A 169 -1.78 -12.10 0.57
C LEU A 169 -2.89 -11.07 0.37
N GLY A 170 -4.14 -11.52 0.50
CA GLY A 170 -5.33 -10.68 0.30
C GLY A 170 -5.72 -9.86 1.53
N GLY A 171 -6.16 -8.62 1.33
CA GLY A 171 -6.81 -7.80 2.35
C GLY A 171 -5.88 -7.29 3.46
N PHE A 172 -4.64 -6.94 3.12
CA PHE A 172 -3.70 -6.36 4.08
C PHE A 172 -4.21 -5.02 4.62
N GLY A 173 -4.11 -4.83 5.94
CA GLY A 173 -4.63 -3.70 6.72
C GLY A 173 -6.16 -3.62 6.89
N ALA A 174 -6.91 -4.67 6.50
CA ALA A 174 -8.22 -4.95 7.08
C ALA A 174 -8.09 -5.32 8.58
N LYS A 175 -9.21 -5.32 9.33
CA LYS A 175 -9.32 -5.45 10.80
C LYS A 175 -8.22 -6.23 11.55
N HIS A 176 -7.75 -7.39 11.06
CA HIS A 176 -6.73 -8.22 11.72
C HIS A 176 -5.51 -8.55 10.86
N SER A 177 -5.36 -7.95 9.67
CA SER A 177 -4.19 -8.16 8.81
C SER A 177 -2.96 -7.49 9.42
N ASN A 178 -2.04 -8.30 9.94
CA ASN A 178 -0.82 -7.86 10.60
C ASN A 178 0.41 -8.09 9.70
N ILE A 179 1.43 -7.24 9.87
CA ILE A 179 2.73 -7.37 9.21
C ILE A 179 3.41 -8.71 9.51
N ASP A 180 3.13 -9.29 10.68
CA ASP A 180 3.62 -10.61 11.07
C ASP A 180 3.30 -11.67 10.02
N ARG A 181 2.11 -11.62 9.37
CA ARG A 181 1.76 -12.59 8.34
C ARG A 181 2.57 -12.44 7.07
N VAL A 182 2.94 -11.21 6.70
CA VAL A 182 3.84 -10.96 5.56
C VAL A 182 5.19 -11.59 5.84
N TRP A 183 5.71 -11.43 7.06
CA TRP A 183 6.99 -12.01 7.45
C TRP A 183 6.98 -13.53 7.58
N HIS A 184 5.89 -14.14 8.06
CA HIS A 184 5.82 -15.59 8.22
C HIS A 184 5.49 -16.32 6.91
N LEU A 185 4.62 -15.74 6.08
CA LEU A 185 4.20 -16.39 4.84
C LEU A 185 5.14 -16.07 3.68
N HIS A 186 5.89 -14.97 3.73
CA HIS A 186 6.73 -14.48 2.63
C HIS A 186 6.00 -14.45 1.27
N PRO A 187 4.82 -13.81 1.17
CA PRO A 187 4.11 -13.74 -0.11
C PRO A 187 4.95 -12.97 -1.15
N ASP A 188 4.69 -13.21 -2.42
CA ASP A 188 5.29 -12.44 -3.53
C ASP A 188 4.55 -11.11 -3.73
N ILE A 189 3.24 -11.10 -3.48
CA ILE A 189 2.34 -9.95 -3.65
C ILE A 189 1.52 -9.72 -2.37
N VAL A 190 1.35 -8.46 -1.98
CA VAL A 190 0.43 -8.04 -0.92
C VAL A 190 -0.67 -7.17 -1.52
N THR A 191 -1.92 -7.62 -1.40
CA THR A 191 -3.10 -6.84 -1.82
C THR A 191 -3.59 -6.00 -0.66
N LEU A 192 -3.56 -4.68 -0.79
CA LEU A 192 -4.09 -3.75 0.21
C LEU A 192 -5.61 -3.76 0.22
N ASP A 193 -6.19 -3.71 1.41
CA ASP A 193 -7.63 -3.58 1.58
C ASP A 193 -8.14 -2.25 1.03
N ARG A 194 -9.25 -2.28 0.28
CA ARG A 194 -9.87 -1.09 -0.32
C ARG A 194 -10.24 -0.05 0.74
N GLY A 195 -10.59 -0.47 1.96
CA GLY A 195 -10.93 0.42 3.06
C GLY A 195 -9.80 1.38 3.42
N ILE A 196 -8.54 0.96 3.31
CA ILE A 196 -7.38 1.83 3.56
C ILE A 196 -7.36 2.97 2.54
N LEU A 197 -7.56 2.65 1.26
CA LEU A 197 -7.57 3.64 0.19
C LEU A 197 -8.77 4.58 0.31
N ALA A 198 -9.96 4.05 0.60
CA ALA A 198 -11.15 4.85 0.81
C ALA A 198 -10.94 5.85 1.95
N GLN A 199 -10.41 5.41 3.08
CA GLN A 199 -10.08 6.27 4.22
C GLN A 199 -8.97 7.28 3.90
N ALA A 200 -7.93 6.88 3.16
CA ALA A 200 -6.88 7.79 2.69
C ALA A 200 -7.42 8.87 1.74
N SER A 201 -8.44 8.55 0.94
CA SER A 201 -9.07 9.52 0.03
C SER A 201 -9.84 10.63 0.77
N GLU A 202 -10.36 10.33 1.97
CA GLU A 202 -11.16 11.23 2.81
C GLU A 202 -10.34 11.92 3.91
N HIS A 203 -9.18 11.37 4.27
CA HIS A 203 -8.40 11.82 5.41
C HIS A 203 -6.93 12.09 5.04
N SER A 204 -6.55 13.37 5.02
CA SER A 204 -5.21 13.82 4.62
C SER A 204 -4.06 13.27 5.48
N HIS A 205 -4.34 12.85 6.73
CA HIS A 205 -3.36 12.19 7.58
C HIS A 205 -3.08 10.75 7.12
N LEU A 206 -4.10 10.02 6.67
CA LEU A 206 -3.96 8.67 6.13
C LEU A 206 -3.30 8.68 4.75
N GLU A 207 -3.69 9.63 3.89
CA GLU A 207 -3.03 9.87 2.59
C GLU A 207 -1.51 10.04 2.74
N ARG A 208 -1.06 10.67 3.83
CA ARG A 208 0.36 10.95 4.09
C ARG A 208 1.15 9.74 4.58
N VAL A 209 0.53 8.87 5.37
CA VAL A 209 1.23 7.72 5.98
C VAL A 209 1.23 6.50 5.07
N LEU A 210 0.28 6.41 4.14
CA LEU A 210 0.14 5.27 3.24
C LEU A 210 1.39 4.96 2.39
N PRO A 211 2.12 5.95 1.83
CA PRO A 211 3.39 5.68 1.15
C PRO A 211 4.43 4.99 2.06
N GLY A 212 4.46 5.34 3.34
CA GLY A 212 5.35 4.69 4.31
C GLY A 212 4.99 3.22 4.56
N LEU A 213 3.70 2.88 4.50
CA LEU A 213 3.25 1.48 4.58
C LEU A 213 3.67 0.69 3.32
N VAL A 214 3.51 1.27 2.14
CA VAL A 214 3.95 0.62 0.88
C VAL A 214 5.47 0.43 0.86
N SER A 215 6.23 1.45 1.26
CA SER A 215 7.70 1.36 1.41
C SER A 215 8.11 0.23 2.35
N LEU A 216 7.41 0.06 3.47
CA LEU A 216 7.68 -1.04 4.40
C LEU A 216 7.48 -2.40 3.75
N LEU A 217 6.41 -2.58 2.96
CA LEU A 217 6.15 -3.81 2.23
C LEU A 217 7.20 -4.08 1.14
N HIS A 218 7.66 -3.04 0.43
CA HIS A 218 8.77 -3.17 -0.51
C HIS A 218 10.07 -3.56 0.19
N GLU A 219 10.39 -2.94 1.33
CA GLU A 219 11.57 -3.27 2.14
C GLU A 219 11.53 -4.70 2.68
N SER A 220 10.34 -5.25 2.93
CA SER A 220 10.19 -6.67 3.29
C SER A 220 10.21 -7.63 2.08
N GLY A 221 10.31 -7.10 0.85
CA GLY A 221 10.50 -7.86 -0.39
C GLY A 221 9.22 -8.21 -1.16
N GLN A 222 8.13 -7.48 -0.97
CA GLN A 222 6.82 -7.78 -1.58
C GLN A 222 6.46 -6.75 -2.64
N LEU A 223 5.81 -7.19 -3.71
CA LEU A 223 5.08 -6.31 -4.61
C LEU A 223 3.73 -5.93 -4.00
N VAL A 224 3.24 -4.73 -4.27
CA VAL A 224 2.00 -4.22 -3.69
C VAL A 224 0.92 -4.03 -4.76
N LEU A 225 -0.23 -4.67 -4.54
CA LEU A 225 -1.44 -4.52 -5.34
C LEU A 225 -2.47 -3.69 -4.57
N MET A 226 -2.99 -2.63 -5.18
CA MET A 226 -4.13 -1.89 -4.66
C MET A 226 -5.40 -2.19 -5.47
N GLY A 227 -6.34 -2.89 -4.84
CA GLY A 227 -7.59 -3.33 -5.47
C GLY A 227 -8.79 -2.45 -5.17
N GLY A 228 -9.83 -2.57 -5.99
CA GLY A 228 -11.12 -1.92 -5.77
C GLY A 228 -11.17 -0.42 -6.08
N ILE A 229 -10.26 0.08 -6.93
CA ILE A 229 -10.20 1.50 -7.31
C ILE A 229 -11.41 1.88 -8.19
N THR A 230 -12.12 2.93 -7.80
CA THR A 230 -13.36 3.38 -8.44
C THR A 230 -13.31 4.83 -8.94
N THR A 231 -12.36 5.63 -8.46
CA THR A 231 -12.24 7.05 -8.81
C THR A 231 -10.82 7.43 -9.22
N GLU A 232 -10.70 8.54 -9.95
CA GLU A 232 -9.39 9.12 -10.32
C GLU A 232 -8.58 9.52 -9.07
N ARG A 233 -9.25 10.06 -8.04
CA ARG A 233 -8.59 10.44 -6.78
C ARG A 233 -7.94 9.24 -6.10
N GLU A 234 -8.65 8.11 -6.01
CA GLU A 234 -8.12 6.86 -5.49
C GLU A 234 -6.93 6.36 -6.33
N ALA A 235 -7.03 6.43 -7.67
CA ALA A 235 -5.95 6.04 -8.57
C ALA A 235 -4.69 6.91 -8.39
N LEU A 236 -4.85 8.24 -8.27
CA LEU A 236 -3.73 9.16 -8.01
C LEU A 236 -3.06 8.88 -6.66
N ILE A 237 -3.84 8.59 -5.62
CA ILE A 237 -3.29 8.20 -4.31
C ILE A 237 -2.51 6.88 -4.44
N ALA A 238 -3.02 5.89 -5.15
CA ALA A 238 -2.33 4.62 -5.38
C ALA A 238 -0.96 4.84 -6.03
N LEU A 239 -0.89 5.65 -7.09
CA LEU A 239 0.37 6.00 -7.76
C LEU A 239 1.30 6.85 -6.87
N GLU A 240 0.77 7.79 -6.07
CA GLU A 240 1.57 8.55 -5.09
C GLU A 240 2.21 7.65 -4.02
N CYS A 241 1.58 6.54 -3.70
CA CYS A 241 2.09 5.56 -2.75
C CYS A 241 3.12 4.60 -3.36
N ASP A 242 3.41 4.71 -4.66
CA ASP A 242 4.33 3.85 -5.40
C ASP A 242 3.91 2.38 -5.44
N VAL A 243 2.60 2.09 -5.55
CA VAL A 243 2.15 0.70 -5.70
C VAL A 243 2.52 0.11 -7.07
N ASP A 244 2.86 -1.17 -7.09
CA ASP A 244 3.28 -1.87 -8.31
C ASP A 244 2.11 -2.16 -9.25
N PHE A 245 0.98 -2.57 -8.64
CA PHE A 245 -0.20 -3.04 -9.33
C PHE A 245 -1.47 -2.34 -8.86
N VAL A 246 -2.41 -2.16 -9.78
CA VAL A 246 -3.72 -1.57 -9.53
C VAL A 246 -4.82 -2.38 -10.20
N GLN A 247 -5.98 -2.44 -9.55
CA GLN A 247 -7.18 -3.09 -10.07
C GLN A 247 -8.43 -2.34 -9.61
N GLY A 248 -9.42 -2.22 -10.50
CA GLY A 248 -10.71 -1.66 -10.14
C GLY A 248 -11.53 -1.16 -11.34
N GLN A 249 -12.80 -0.83 -11.07
CA GLN A 249 -13.76 -0.36 -12.08
C GLN A 249 -13.30 0.91 -12.79
N TYR A 250 -12.47 1.74 -12.15
CA TYR A 250 -11.89 2.93 -12.77
C TYR A 250 -11.04 2.60 -14.01
N PHE A 251 -10.34 1.46 -13.98
CA PHE A 251 -9.50 1.02 -15.10
C PHE A 251 -10.26 0.09 -16.05
N ALA A 252 -10.82 -0.99 -15.49
CA ALA A 252 -11.68 -1.92 -16.21
C ALA A 252 -12.44 -2.84 -15.24
N GLY A 253 -13.68 -3.14 -15.61
CA GLY A 253 -14.54 -4.08 -14.89
C GLY A 253 -14.23 -5.56 -15.21
N PRO A 254 -14.81 -6.49 -14.43
CA PRO A 254 -14.78 -7.91 -14.75
C PRO A 254 -15.59 -8.20 -16.02
N SER A 255 -15.04 -9.02 -16.91
CA SER A 255 -15.69 -9.40 -18.17
C SER A 255 -15.49 -10.88 -18.47
N VAL A 256 -16.39 -11.47 -19.26
CA VAL A 256 -16.27 -12.88 -19.69
C VAL A 256 -15.09 -13.05 -20.63
N GLU A 257 -14.84 -12.07 -21.50
CA GLU A 257 -13.66 -11.99 -22.35
C GLU A 257 -12.61 -11.12 -21.66
N PRO A 258 -11.34 -11.52 -21.64
CA PRO A 258 -10.31 -10.75 -20.98
C PRO A 258 -10.15 -9.42 -21.72
N VAL A 259 -10.11 -8.34 -20.95
CA VAL A 259 -9.78 -7.01 -21.46
C VAL A 259 -8.37 -7.04 -22.04
N GLN A 260 -8.17 -6.45 -23.22
CA GLN A 260 -6.86 -6.39 -23.87
C GLN A 260 -5.80 -5.79 -22.94
N PRO A 261 -4.57 -6.33 -22.88
CA PRO A 261 -3.56 -5.89 -21.91
C PRO A 261 -3.27 -4.38 -21.96
N GLN A 262 -3.33 -3.75 -23.13
CA GLN A 262 -3.03 -2.33 -23.32
C GLN A 262 -4.24 -1.41 -23.08
N ALA A 263 -5.42 -1.94 -22.72
CA ALA A 263 -6.66 -1.16 -22.66
C ALA A 263 -6.58 0.05 -21.70
N ALA A 264 -5.82 -0.05 -20.61
CA ALA A 264 -5.65 1.03 -19.64
C ALA A 264 -4.42 1.92 -19.88
N ALA A 265 -3.64 1.70 -20.94
CA ALA A 265 -2.37 2.42 -21.16
C ALA A 265 -2.57 3.95 -21.23
N GLY A 266 -3.59 4.42 -21.96
CA GLY A 266 -3.90 5.85 -22.05
C GLY A 266 -4.38 6.46 -20.73
N VAL A 267 -5.12 5.71 -19.92
CA VAL A 267 -5.53 6.12 -18.57
C VAL A 267 -4.29 6.25 -17.67
N MET A 268 -3.36 5.30 -17.73
CA MET A 268 -2.10 5.37 -16.97
C MET A 268 -1.22 6.54 -17.36
N ASP A 269 -1.11 6.85 -18.66
CA ASP A 269 -0.35 8.02 -19.14
C ASP A 269 -0.96 9.33 -18.63
N THR A 270 -2.29 9.42 -18.63
CA THR A 270 -3.04 10.57 -18.11
C THR A 270 -2.84 10.75 -16.60
N LEU A 271 -2.99 9.67 -15.82
CA LEU A 271 -2.74 9.69 -14.38
C LEU A 271 -1.30 10.06 -14.06
N SER A 272 -0.33 9.51 -14.78
CA SER A 272 1.09 9.82 -14.60
C SER A 272 1.41 11.29 -14.90
N ALA A 273 0.71 11.91 -15.86
CA ALA A 273 0.83 13.33 -16.13
C ALA A 273 0.21 14.19 -15.02
N ALA A 274 -1.01 13.84 -14.57
CA ALA A 274 -1.68 14.52 -13.47
C ALA A 274 -0.87 14.46 -12.18
N LEU A 275 -0.30 13.29 -11.87
CA LEU A 275 0.58 13.09 -10.72
C LEU A 275 1.82 14.01 -10.77
N ARG A 276 2.50 14.08 -11.91
CA ARG A 276 3.67 14.96 -12.09
C ARG A 276 3.34 16.43 -11.80
N LEU A 277 2.18 16.91 -12.25
CA LEU A 277 1.72 18.26 -11.96
C LEU A 277 1.45 18.45 -10.47
N ARG A 278 0.71 17.53 -9.86
CA ARG A 278 0.37 17.56 -8.42
C ARG A 278 1.62 17.56 -7.52
N VAL A 279 2.61 16.72 -7.84
CA VAL A 279 3.89 16.67 -7.11
C VAL A 279 4.67 17.98 -7.29
N ALA A 280 4.69 18.54 -8.50
CA ALA A 280 5.37 19.82 -8.76
C ALA A 280 4.73 20.98 -8.00
N GLU A 281 3.40 21.05 -7.94
CA GLU A 281 2.65 22.05 -7.18
C GLU A 281 2.90 21.92 -5.68
N ARG A 282 2.79 20.71 -5.11
CA ARG A 282 3.07 20.43 -3.69
C ARG A 282 4.50 20.82 -3.33
N THR A 283 5.47 20.48 -4.18
CA THR A 283 6.89 20.82 -3.98
C THR A 283 7.11 22.33 -4.01
N ARG A 284 6.51 23.04 -4.97
CA ARG A 284 6.61 24.50 -5.06
C ARG A 284 5.98 25.19 -3.84
N ALA A 285 4.82 24.74 -3.41
CA ALA A 285 4.14 25.27 -2.22
C ALA A 285 4.98 25.04 -0.95
N GLN A 286 5.57 23.86 -0.80
CA GLN A 286 6.48 23.56 0.31
C GLN A 286 7.74 24.44 0.29
N GLN A 287 8.37 24.59 -0.88
CA GLN A 287 9.53 25.47 -1.02
C GLN A 287 9.19 26.93 -0.70
N ALA A 288 8.05 27.44 -1.18
CA ALA A 288 7.60 28.80 -0.88
C ALA A 288 7.32 28.99 0.63
N ARG A 289 6.71 27.99 1.29
CA ARG A 289 6.46 28.00 2.75
C ARG A 289 7.76 28.02 3.56
N LEU A 290 8.78 27.27 3.13
CA LEU A 290 10.05 27.13 3.86
C LEU A 290 11.11 28.18 3.49
N ALA A 291 10.97 28.88 2.35
CA ALA A 291 11.94 29.86 1.87
C ALA A 291 12.30 30.96 2.90
N PRO A 292 11.35 31.57 3.65
CA PRO A 292 11.68 32.58 4.66
C PRO A 292 12.61 32.05 5.77
N TYR A 293 12.45 30.79 6.14
CA TYR A 293 13.27 30.15 7.18
C TYR A 293 14.73 29.98 6.76
N VAL A 294 15.02 29.81 5.46
CA VAL A 294 16.39 29.70 4.96
C VAL A 294 17.16 30.99 5.25
N ALA A 295 16.59 32.14 4.89
CA ALA A 295 17.23 33.44 5.09
C ALA A 295 17.39 33.75 6.59
N ALA A 296 16.34 33.52 7.38
CA ALA A 296 16.36 33.76 8.81
C ALA A 296 17.36 32.85 9.55
N LEU A 297 17.51 31.58 9.14
CA LEU A 297 18.51 30.67 9.72
C LEU A 297 19.93 31.13 9.43
N LEU A 298 20.20 31.57 8.20
CA LEU A 298 21.52 32.07 7.83
C LEU A 298 21.89 33.31 8.65
N GLN A 299 20.95 34.25 8.80
CA GLN A 299 21.14 35.43 9.63
C GLN A 299 21.35 35.10 11.11
N ALA A 300 20.51 34.25 11.68
CA ALA A 300 20.65 33.80 13.07
C ALA A 300 21.99 33.08 13.31
N SER A 301 22.44 32.26 12.36
CA SER A 301 23.73 31.57 12.43
C SER A 301 24.94 32.53 12.42
N ALA A 302 24.80 33.68 11.73
CA ALA A 302 25.81 34.73 11.73
C ALA A 302 25.86 35.49 13.08
N LEU A 303 24.70 35.77 13.67
CA LEU A 303 24.61 36.40 15.00
C LEU A 303 25.23 35.49 16.09
N LEU A 304 24.98 34.18 16.03
CA LEU A 304 25.60 33.21 16.95
C LEU A 304 27.14 33.19 16.80
N ARG A 305 27.66 33.27 15.57
CA ARG A 305 29.10 33.40 15.29
C ARG A 305 29.73 34.65 15.91
N GLU A 306 28.96 35.73 15.99
CA GLU A 306 29.37 36.99 16.63
C GLU A 306 29.30 36.94 18.16
N GLY A 307 28.85 35.82 18.73
CA GLY A 307 28.77 35.60 20.18
C GLY A 307 27.47 36.08 20.82
N ARG A 308 26.43 36.39 20.02
CA ARG A 308 25.08 36.66 20.53
C ARG A 308 24.47 35.39 21.10
N ASP A 309 23.62 35.54 22.11
CA ASP A 309 22.91 34.38 22.66
C ASP A 309 21.77 33.90 21.72
N LEU A 310 21.25 32.70 21.99
CA LEU A 310 20.20 32.10 21.19
C LEU A 310 18.90 32.92 21.18
N THR A 311 18.54 33.58 22.28
CA THR A 311 17.30 34.34 22.40
C THR A 311 17.33 35.56 21.48
N GLU A 312 18.47 36.25 21.42
CA GLU A 312 18.66 37.39 20.53
C GLU A 312 18.79 36.96 19.07
N ALA A 313 19.56 35.90 18.80
CA ALA A 313 19.79 35.40 17.45
C ALA A 313 18.53 34.82 16.77
N SER A 314 17.62 34.22 17.55
CA SER A 314 16.42 33.55 17.04
C SER A 314 15.17 34.42 16.93
N LYS A 315 15.27 35.72 17.24
CA LYS A 315 14.10 36.61 17.29
C LYS A 315 13.32 36.65 15.97
N GLU A 316 14.01 36.84 14.84
CA GLU A 316 13.36 36.87 13.53
C GLU A 316 12.81 35.50 13.11
N LEU A 317 13.50 34.42 13.47
CA LEU A 317 13.02 33.05 13.22
C LEU A 317 11.69 32.78 13.93
N LEU A 318 11.56 33.23 15.18
CA LEU A 318 10.37 33.02 15.99
C LEU A 318 9.21 33.97 15.64
N GLU A 319 9.47 35.02 14.85
CA GLU A 319 8.44 35.90 14.28
C GLU A 319 7.85 35.33 12.97
N LEU A 320 8.49 34.33 12.36
CA LEU A 320 7.98 33.69 11.16
C LEU A 320 6.69 32.88 11.43
N PRO A 321 5.77 32.81 10.45
CA PRO A 321 4.55 32.03 10.59
C PRO A 321 4.84 30.57 10.92
N GLU A 322 4.15 30.04 11.92
CA GLU A 322 4.23 28.62 12.35
C GLU A 322 5.54 28.22 13.03
N ALA A 323 6.45 29.15 13.30
CA ALA A 323 7.64 28.86 14.11
C ALA A 323 7.19 28.40 15.50
N ALA A 324 7.61 27.20 15.90
CA ALA A 324 7.20 26.59 17.16
C ALA A 324 8.21 26.87 18.27
N ARG A 325 9.50 26.74 17.96
CA ARG A 325 10.60 26.95 18.91
C ARG A 325 11.96 26.97 18.21
N CYS A 326 12.94 27.58 18.86
CA CYS A 326 14.36 27.49 18.49
C CYS A 326 15.15 26.81 19.62
N PHE A 327 16.18 26.06 19.24
CA PHE A 327 17.09 25.41 20.19
C PHE A 327 18.49 25.26 19.56
N LEU A 328 19.50 25.16 20.42
CA LEU A 328 20.90 25.10 20.00
C LEU A 328 21.54 23.81 20.50
N LEU A 329 22.30 23.15 19.65
CA LEU A 329 23.02 21.93 19.98
C LEU A 329 24.54 22.16 19.91
N ASP A 330 25.30 21.50 20.77
CA ASP A 330 26.75 21.43 20.68
C ASP A 330 27.22 20.44 19.59
N ALA A 331 28.53 20.33 19.40
CA ALA A 331 29.14 19.44 18.41
C ALA A 331 28.88 17.94 18.65
N SER A 332 28.43 17.56 19.85
CA SER A 332 28.02 16.19 20.21
C SER A 332 26.51 15.97 20.13
N GLY A 333 25.74 17.00 19.74
CA GLY A 333 24.29 16.93 19.65
C GLY A 333 23.58 17.10 20.99
N ARG A 334 24.27 17.58 22.04
CA ARG A 334 23.62 17.93 23.31
C ARG A 334 23.04 19.33 23.24
N GLN A 335 21.84 19.51 23.77
CA GLN A 335 21.19 20.81 23.78
C GLN A 335 21.83 21.77 24.79
N ILE A 336 22.19 22.95 24.30
CA ILE A 336 22.75 24.07 25.07
C ILE A 336 21.59 24.98 25.51
N GLY A 337 21.38 25.08 26.83
CA GLY A 337 20.24 25.81 27.40
C GLY A 337 18.88 25.16 27.09
N ASP A 338 17.80 25.85 27.43
CA ASP A 338 16.44 25.37 27.14
C ASP A 338 15.90 25.96 25.82
N ASN A 339 14.72 25.50 25.41
CA ASN A 339 14.04 25.96 24.20
C ASN A 339 13.67 27.45 24.28
N VAL A 340 13.85 28.18 23.18
CA VAL A 340 13.31 29.54 23.01
C VAL A 340 11.98 29.45 22.26
N LEU A 341 10.91 29.94 22.88
CA LEU A 341 9.55 29.85 22.36
C LEU A 341 9.06 31.21 21.80
N PRO A 342 8.13 31.21 20.82
CA PRO A 342 7.44 32.40 20.38
C PRO A 342 6.66 33.06 21.52
N ARG A 343 6.55 34.39 21.49
CA ARG A 343 5.88 35.16 22.56
C ARG A 343 4.37 34.90 22.68
N VAL A 344 3.73 34.36 21.65
CA VAL A 344 2.25 34.35 21.52
C VAL A 344 1.64 32.95 21.63
N HIS A 345 2.42 31.87 21.50
CA HIS A 345 1.88 30.51 21.37
C HIS A 345 2.63 29.47 22.20
N ALA A 346 2.28 29.32 23.47
CA ALA A 346 2.58 28.09 24.20
C ALA A 346 1.51 27.03 23.85
N SER A 347 1.90 25.95 23.18
CA SER A 347 0.98 24.85 22.83
C SER A 347 0.31 24.27 24.10
N GLN A 348 -1.02 24.21 24.12
CA GLN A 348 -1.78 23.53 25.19
C GLN A 348 -1.47 22.03 25.23
N ARG A 349 -1.12 21.42 24.09
CA ARG A 349 -0.76 20.00 24.00
C ARG A 349 0.60 19.73 24.65
N ALA A 350 1.56 20.65 24.51
CA ALA A 350 2.87 20.53 25.14
C ALA A 350 2.76 20.46 26.68
N LYS A 351 1.74 21.07 27.29
CA LYS A 351 1.44 20.92 28.71
C LYS A 351 1.07 19.49 29.13
N ARG A 352 0.47 18.68 28.24
CA ARG A 352 0.17 17.26 28.50
C ARG A 352 1.42 16.38 28.49
N PHE A 353 2.48 16.82 27.81
CA PHE A 353 3.78 16.15 27.71
C PHE A 353 4.85 16.87 28.53
N SER A 354 4.47 17.43 29.69
CA SER A 354 5.34 18.27 30.51
C SER A 354 6.71 17.67 30.90
N PRO A 355 6.89 16.35 31.07
CA PRO A 355 8.22 15.78 31.33
C PRO A 355 9.23 15.97 30.18
N LEU A 356 8.75 16.34 28.98
CA LEU A 356 9.58 16.51 27.77
C LEU A 356 9.82 17.98 27.41
N LEU A 357 9.32 18.93 28.21
CA LEU A 357 9.45 20.37 27.94
C LEU A 357 10.87 20.88 28.18
N HIS A 358 11.47 20.51 29.32
CA HIS A 358 12.82 20.91 29.68
C HIS A 358 13.83 20.02 28.97
N SER A 359 14.55 20.61 28.02
CA SER A 359 15.40 19.86 27.09
C SER A 359 16.88 20.15 27.26
N GLU A 360 17.25 20.98 28.24
CA GLU A 360 18.65 21.30 28.52
C GLU A 360 19.46 20.02 28.81
N GLY A 361 20.57 19.85 28.10
CA GLY A 361 21.41 18.67 28.19
C GLY A 361 20.86 17.40 27.51
N ALA A 362 19.66 17.44 26.91
CA ALA A 362 19.13 16.32 26.15
C ALA A 362 20.00 16.01 24.92
N SER A 363 20.14 14.72 24.58
CA SER A 363 20.89 14.28 23.40
C SER A 363 19.99 14.14 22.18
N TRP A 364 20.40 14.81 21.10
CA TRP A 364 19.73 14.81 19.80
C TRP A 364 20.65 14.31 18.68
N GLU A 365 21.79 13.69 19.02
CA GLU A 365 22.85 13.28 18.08
C GLU A 365 22.36 12.32 16.98
N ARG A 366 21.33 11.52 17.26
CA ARG A 366 20.75 10.53 16.33
C ARG A 366 19.67 11.11 15.41
N ARG A 367 19.34 12.39 15.53
CA ARG A 367 18.21 12.99 14.82
C ARG A 367 18.66 13.46 13.43
N PRO A 368 17.82 13.28 12.38
CA PRO A 368 18.20 13.65 11.01
C PRO A 368 18.63 15.12 10.86
N TYR A 369 17.94 16.06 11.52
CA TYR A 369 18.30 17.48 11.46
C TYR A 369 19.72 17.76 11.99
N PHE A 370 20.19 17.02 13.01
CA PHE A 370 21.55 17.19 13.52
C PHE A 370 22.57 16.57 12.57
N ILE A 371 22.34 15.31 12.17
CA ILE A 371 23.25 14.55 11.31
C ILE A 371 23.47 15.27 9.97
N GLU A 372 22.40 15.75 9.33
CA GLU A 372 22.50 16.42 8.03
C GLU A 372 23.16 17.80 8.13
N ALA A 373 22.84 18.58 9.17
CA ALA A 373 23.48 19.86 9.42
C ALA A 373 25.00 19.73 9.63
N MET A 374 25.42 18.73 10.40
CA MET A 374 26.84 18.45 10.64
C MET A 374 27.57 17.92 9.40
N ARG A 375 26.86 17.20 8.51
CA ARG A 375 27.43 16.68 7.26
C ARG A 375 27.79 17.80 6.28
N VAL A 376 26.97 18.86 6.20
CA VAL A 376 27.23 20.01 5.32
C VAL A 376 27.01 21.32 6.12
N PRO A 377 28.02 21.77 6.89
CA PRO A 377 27.92 23.00 7.67
C PRO A 377 27.72 24.25 6.82
N GLY A 378 27.07 25.26 7.40
CA GLY A 378 26.77 26.54 6.75
C GLY A 378 25.60 26.50 5.75
N ARG A 379 24.95 25.34 5.57
CA ARG A 379 23.75 25.18 4.74
C ARG A 379 22.53 24.88 5.61
N ALA A 380 21.39 25.46 5.26
CA ALA A 380 20.11 25.13 5.88
C ALA A 380 19.61 23.76 5.37
N HIS A 381 19.19 22.91 6.31
CA HIS A 381 18.62 21.58 6.06
C HIS A 381 17.23 21.50 6.67
N PHE A 382 16.33 20.76 6.02
CA PHE A 382 14.96 20.56 6.46
C PHE A 382 14.66 19.08 6.53
N THR A 383 14.04 18.62 7.62
CA THR A 383 13.55 17.24 7.70
C THR A 383 12.27 17.06 6.88
N PRO A 384 11.93 15.83 6.48
CA PRO A 384 10.54 15.48 6.21
C PRO A 384 9.66 15.78 7.44
N PRO A 385 8.33 15.93 7.27
CA PRO A 385 7.42 16.09 8.39
C PRO A 385 7.48 14.89 9.34
N TYR A 386 7.63 15.13 10.64
CA TYR A 386 7.68 14.09 11.66
C TYR A 386 7.05 14.57 12.97
N LEU A 387 6.74 13.65 13.88
CA LEU A 387 6.18 14.00 15.19
C LEU A 387 7.31 14.46 16.13
N SER A 388 7.30 15.73 16.53
CA SER A 388 8.24 16.26 17.53
C SER A 388 7.98 15.61 18.89
N ILE A 389 9.05 15.14 19.54
CA ILE A 389 8.96 14.50 20.85
C ILE A 389 8.58 15.51 21.96
N ASN A 390 8.97 16.77 21.86
CA ASN A 390 8.81 17.73 22.96
C ASN A 390 7.43 18.37 23.00
N GLU A 391 6.79 18.51 21.83
CA GLU A 391 5.46 19.12 21.74
C GLU A 391 4.37 18.12 21.34
N ALA A 392 4.74 16.91 20.93
CA ALA A 392 3.84 15.92 20.34
C ALA A 392 3.00 16.49 19.18
N HIS A 393 3.58 17.44 18.44
CA HIS A 393 3.02 18.05 17.24
C HIS A 393 3.82 17.63 16.02
N LEU A 394 3.14 17.54 14.88
CA LEU A 394 3.81 17.30 13.62
C LEU A 394 4.59 18.56 13.24
N CYS A 395 5.88 18.42 12.97
CA CYS A 395 6.75 19.53 12.60
C CYS A 395 7.68 19.17 11.44
N VAL A 396 8.24 20.21 10.85
CA VAL A 396 9.47 20.15 10.07
C VAL A 396 10.54 20.85 10.89
N THR A 397 11.70 20.23 11.09
CA THR A 397 12.83 20.91 11.73
C THR A 397 13.75 21.45 10.65
N ALA A 398 14.00 22.74 10.70
CA ALA A 398 15.04 23.38 9.91
C ALA A 398 16.29 23.57 10.77
N SER A 399 17.47 23.31 10.21
CA SER A 399 18.72 23.28 10.98
C SER A 399 19.92 23.77 10.17
N ILE A 400 20.90 24.36 10.85
CA ILE A 400 22.16 24.82 10.26
C ILE A 400 23.31 24.65 11.26
N ALA A 401 24.39 24.00 10.83
CA ALA A 401 25.61 23.92 11.63
C ALA A 401 26.50 25.14 11.35
N THR A 402 26.98 25.79 12.40
CA THR A 402 27.80 27.00 12.33
C THR A 402 28.95 26.94 13.35
N PRO A 403 30.16 27.40 13.00
CA PRO A 403 31.24 27.54 13.96
C PRO A 403 30.87 28.58 15.03
N ALA A 404 31.14 28.29 16.30
CA ALA A 404 31.02 29.25 17.39
C ALA A 404 32.31 29.27 18.23
N VAL A 405 32.38 30.20 19.18
CA VAL A 405 33.56 30.37 20.08
C VAL A 405 33.87 29.08 20.85
N GLN A 406 32.86 28.29 21.19
CA GLN A 406 32.98 27.04 21.96
C GLN A 406 33.07 25.78 21.08
N GLY A 407 33.18 25.92 19.76
CA GLY A 407 33.18 24.82 18.80
C GLY A 407 31.99 24.88 17.85
N MET A 408 31.82 23.83 17.03
CA MET A 408 30.67 23.74 16.13
C MET A 408 29.37 23.65 16.93
N GLN A 409 28.36 24.39 16.49
CA GLN A 409 27.01 24.35 17.06
C GLN A 409 25.99 24.15 15.95
N VAL A 410 24.85 23.55 16.28
CA VAL A 410 23.73 23.40 15.34
C VAL A 410 22.53 24.18 15.86
N LEU A 411 22.15 25.23 15.12
CA LEU A 411 20.93 25.97 15.36
C LEU A 411 19.77 25.24 14.70
N CYS A 412 18.71 24.98 15.46
CA CYS A 412 17.50 24.33 15.00
C CYS A 412 16.28 25.22 15.25
N VAL A 413 15.30 25.14 14.35
CA VAL A 413 13.95 25.68 14.51
C VAL A 413 12.94 24.62 14.13
N ASP A 414 11.97 24.37 15.01
CA ASP A 414 10.81 23.54 14.68
C ASP A 414 9.72 24.42 14.08
N ILE A 415 9.14 23.96 12.98
CA ILE A 415 8.08 24.63 12.24
C ILE A 415 6.84 23.74 12.36
N ASN A 416 5.76 24.27 12.94
CA ASN A 416 4.50 23.54 13.07
C ASN A 416 3.99 23.15 11.68
N TRP A 417 3.92 21.84 11.45
CA TRP A 417 3.54 21.26 10.19
C TRP A 417 2.16 20.64 10.30
N GLU A 418 1.15 21.48 10.54
CA GLU A 418 -0.21 21.02 10.34
C GLU A 418 -0.36 20.64 8.85
N ALA A 419 -0.90 19.44 8.60
CA ALA A 419 -1.55 19.19 7.34
C ALA A 419 -2.49 20.37 7.08
N ALA A 420 -2.62 20.85 5.85
CA ALA A 420 -3.80 21.64 5.53
C ALA A 420 -5.03 20.79 5.92
N ALA A 421 -5.55 21.06 7.11
CA ALA A 421 -6.76 20.54 7.68
C ALA A 421 -7.52 21.82 7.99
N HIS A 422 -8.61 22.03 7.24
CA HIS A 422 -9.59 23.11 7.40
C HIS A 422 -9.35 24.44 6.67
N ARG A 423 -8.76 24.44 5.47
CA ARG A 423 -9.01 25.52 4.49
C ARG A 423 -9.29 24.92 3.12
N ASP A 424 -10.45 24.28 3.01
CA ASP A 424 -11.46 24.44 1.94
C ASP A 424 -12.60 23.45 2.16
#